data_AF-A0A9E3M6I2-F1
#
_entry.id   AF-A0A9E3M6I2-F1
#
_cell.length_a   1.000
_cell.length_b   1.000
_cell.length_c   1.000
_cell.angle_alpha   90.00
_cell.angle_beta   90.00
_cell.angle_gamma   90.00
#
_symmetry.space_group_name_H-M   'P 1'
#
loop_
_entity.id
_entity.type
_entity.pdbx_description
1 polymer ?
#
loop_
_entity_poly.entity_id
_entity_poly.type
_entity_poly.pdbx_seq_one_letter_code
_entity_poly.pdbx_strand_id
1 'polypeptide(L)'
;MITSFRKSVIKPALIGFCLLVSYFCTGLLRAADTDSREAGAEQYVTVRMGGSLWNTLIDNGVDPTQWRYIFEFNRERNPAFARITSAKRIPRGVTIYIPFESEGDSPIRRRQPARPRSSTVQDTVKFHGDEPFLKIKTGRGQSLSNVVRQFCMPEWSGDKRLRESMVRTISSDIRDIYRRAGEVFSYRSAVIHVPLYLTEEHYNSLADRHSSLNSSPESYVARERIYPLGERDIKHTAAPGETYADLAGRYVAPASEWPSTYTFHDDPERHARYLAQQIRHYNMNQPLWPGKLYYIPSYLLNNRYVLSKPVVGLKKKTKNKLVYDNGLEISLSHHVTRRKTYYRRRQKYLPPLKRQFGDGSAAYPDMIIWHRTGIEPEVEEALREKKRSQFSLNYIYRMAVTNFYIDESGNCFLVVDPDKNPRDHSGSPADYRCFWNGQNRVSDVSIGIEIEAGFTSVITAAQLETARKLQQVIRSIYIIPDERVLDHRKVATRRGPGNMLLRGRKADGLTASERRAIGIAPVLDPDVLRGLVLPNLNEISSRRADSTDFWYKVEIDPDLVATARRAGWRLDGRIWTSPSPGFPDRESIQSSFD
;
A
#
# COMPACT_ATOMS: atom_id res chain seq x y z
N MET A 1 64.02 -14.86 18.50
CA MET A 1 63.72 -16.17 17.86
C MET A 1 62.67 -15.88 16.78
N ILE A 2 63.01 -15.68 15.49
CA ILE A 2 63.45 -16.67 14.47
C ILE A 2 62.34 -17.75 14.37
N THR A 3 61.53 -17.96 13.33
CA THR A 3 61.60 -17.84 11.85
C THR A 3 60.21 -18.24 11.27
N SER A 4 59.78 -18.05 10.02
CA SER A 4 60.35 -17.45 8.81
C SER A 4 59.22 -17.09 7.84
N PHE A 5 59.31 -15.90 7.26
CA PHE A 5 58.92 -15.62 5.88
C PHE A 5 60.07 -16.04 4.95
N ARG A 6 59.78 -16.60 3.78
CA ARG A 6 60.64 -16.46 2.59
C ARG A 6 59.74 -16.18 1.38
N LYS A 7 59.81 -14.97 0.84
CA LYS A 7 60.72 -14.47 -0.24
C LYS A 7 60.06 -14.78 -1.60
N SER A 8 60.00 -13.86 -2.56
CA SER A 8 61.10 -13.08 -3.14
C SER A 8 60.47 -11.99 -4.06
N VAL A 9 60.81 -10.68 -3.95
CA VAL A 9 62.02 -9.99 -4.52
C VAL A 9 61.82 -9.75 -6.03
N ILE A 10 62.06 -8.62 -6.69
CA ILE A 10 62.65 -7.27 -6.50
C ILE A 10 62.12 -6.46 -7.72
N LYS A 11 61.59 -5.22 -7.64
CA LYS A 11 62.25 -3.90 -7.53
C LYS A 11 63.13 -3.48 -8.74
N PRO A 12 63.38 -2.17 -8.99
CA PRO A 12 62.83 -1.41 -10.12
C PRO A 12 63.95 -0.67 -10.92
N ALA A 13 63.57 0.42 -11.61
CA ALA A 13 64.38 1.47 -12.27
C ALA A 13 64.48 1.32 -13.81
N LEU A 14 64.66 2.33 -14.66
CA LEU A 14 65.28 3.66 -14.53
C LEU A 14 65.02 4.45 -15.86
N ILE A 15 64.81 5.78 -15.77
CA ILE A 15 65.34 6.92 -16.57
C ILE A 15 65.52 6.88 -18.11
N GLY A 16 65.21 8.02 -18.78
CA GLY A 16 65.91 8.54 -19.99
C GLY A 16 64.95 9.06 -21.09
N PHE A 17 64.71 10.36 -21.32
CA PHE A 17 65.53 11.46 -21.88
C PHE A 17 65.73 11.43 -23.42
N CYS A 18 64.94 12.29 -24.10
CA CYS A 18 65.18 13.10 -25.31
C CYS A 18 65.68 12.52 -26.67
N LEU A 19 65.32 13.30 -27.72
CA LEU A 19 65.77 13.34 -29.15
C LEU A 19 64.93 12.46 -30.12
N LEU A 20 64.58 12.83 -31.37
CA LEU A 20 64.94 13.95 -32.26
C LEU A 20 63.92 14.04 -33.45
N VAL A 21 63.44 15.25 -33.75
CA VAL A 21 63.18 15.92 -35.08
C VAL A 21 63.33 15.04 -36.35
N SER A 22 62.33 14.92 -37.26
CA SER A 22 62.11 15.69 -38.53
C SER A 22 61.26 14.80 -39.48
N TYR A 23 60.38 15.20 -40.43
CA TYR A 23 60.57 15.98 -41.67
C TYR A 23 59.19 16.18 -42.39
N PHE A 24 58.89 17.41 -42.87
CA PHE A 24 58.26 17.85 -44.17
C PHE A 24 56.94 17.24 -44.71
N CYS A 25 56.10 17.89 -45.54
CA CYS A 25 55.83 19.26 -46.02
C CYS A 25 54.62 19.19 -46.99
N THR A 26 53.90 20.32 -47.18
CA THR A 26 53.04 20.71 -48.33
C THR A 26 51.84 19.82 -48.70
N GLY A 27 50.63 20.29 -49.01
CA GLY A 27 50.06 21.61 -49.27
C GLY A 27 48.83 21.40 -50.17
N LEU A 28 47.73 22.16 -49.98
CA LEU A 28 46.81 22.62 -51.05
C LEU A 28 45.67 23.47 -50.47
N LEU A 29 45.85 24.78 -50.66
CA LEU A 29 44.89 25.81 -51.06
C LEU A 29 43.39 25.45 -51.06
N ARG A 30 42.62 26.22 -50.28
CA ARG A 30 41.39 26.84 -50.78
C ARG A 30 41.10 28.15 -50.05
N ALA A 31 41.44 29.27 -50.73
CA ALA A 31 40.65 30.50 -50.68
C ALA A 31 39.32 30.21 -51.41
N ALA A 32 38.18 30.85 -51.19
CA ALA A 32 37.81 32.06 -50.49
C ALA A 32 36.35 31.88 -50.01
N ASP A 33 35.96 32.56 -48.94
CA ASP A 33 34.86 33.53 -49.04
C ASP A 33 34.83 34.35 -47.75
N THR A 34 35.30 35.59 -47.90
CA THR A 34 35.09 36.68 -46.96
C THR A 34 33.63 37.08 -47.05
N ASP A 35 32.79 36.48 -46.21
CA ASP A 35 31.47 37.00 -45.91
C ASP A 35 31.57 37.68 -44.54
N SER A 36 32.01 38.95 -44.57
CA SER A 36 31.94 39.86 -43.43
C SER A 36 30.47 40.18 -43.15
N ARG A 37 29.75 39.21 -42.60
CA ARG A 37 28.54 39.51 -41.82
C ARG A 37 29.02 40.24 -40.58
N GLU A 38 28.59 41.48 -40.42
CA GLU A 38 28.59 42.15 -39.12
C GLU A 38 27.96 41.19 -38.12
N ALA A 39 28.81 40.55 -37.31
CA ALA A 39 28.37 39.72 -36.21
C ALA A 39 27.69 40.68 -35.24
N GLY A 40 26.36 40.73 -35.31
CA GLY A 40 25.55 41.40 -34.30
C GLY A 40 26.09 40.96 -32.96
N ALA A 41 26.53 41.92 -32.14
CA ALA A 41 27.16 41.66 -30.86
C ALA A 41 26.16 40.86 -30.00
N GLU A 42 26.25 39.52 -30.06
CA GLU A 42 25.39 38.63 -29.30
C GLU A 42 25.66 38.94 -27.84
N GLN A 43 24.70 39.59 -27.19
CA GLN A 43 24.84 39.96 -25.81
C GLN A 43 24.76 38.66 -24.99
N TYR A 44 25.72 38.46 -24.09
CA TYR A 44 25.63 37.48 -23.01
C TYR A 44 26.17 38.10 -21.72
N VAL A 45 25.63 37.68 -20.58
CA VAL A 45 26.18 38.04 -19.26
C VAL A 45 27.30 37.07 -18.92
N THR A 46 28.38 37.56 -18.33
CA THR A 46 29.46 36.71 -17.82
C THR A 46 29.31 36.52 -16.31
N VAL A 47 29.35 35.28 -15.84
CA VAL A 47 29.34 34.94 -14.41
C VAL A 47 30.48 33.99 -14.08
N ARG A 48 30.99 34.02 -12.85
CA ARG A 48 32.05 33.11 -12.40
C ARG A 48 31.45 31.86 -11.76
N MET A 49 31.90 30.69 -12.22
CA MET A 49 31.46 29.38 -11.71
C MET A 49 31.75 29.23 -10.20
N GLY A 50 30.69 29.03 -9.43
CA GLY A 50 30.74 28.73 -8.00
C GLY A 50 30.88 27.24 -7.70
N GLY A 51 30.16 26.74 -6.69
CA GLY A 51 30.27 25.34 -6.24
C GLY A 51 29.76 24.28 -7.24
N SER A 52 28.78 24.64 -8.06
CA SER A 52 28.24 23.82 -9.16
C SER A 52 27.55 24.73 -10.18
N LEU A 53 27.32 24.24 -11.41
CA LEU A 53 26.61 25.03 -12.44
C LEU A 53 25.21 25.38 -11.94
N TRP A 54 24.52 24.41 -11.34
CA TRP A 54 23.19 24.57 -10.77
C TRP A 54 23.12 25.71 -9.75
N ASN A 55 24.04 25.73 -8.78
CA ASN A 55 24.06 26.79 -7.77
C ASN A 55 24.47 28.13 -8.38
N THR A 56 25.44 28.13 -9.31
CA THR A 56 25.87 29.37 -9.98
C THR A 56 24.72 30.02 -10.74
N LEU A 57 23.85 29.24 -11.39
CA LEU A 57 22.66 29.77 -12.05
C LEU A 57 21.67 30.35 -11.03
N ILE A 58 21.39 29.64 -9.94
CA ILE A 58 20.51 30.13 -8.86
C ILE A 58 21.03 31.43 -8.26
N ASP A 59 22.32 31.49 -7.94
CA ASP A 59 22.96 32.63 -7.28
C ASP A 59 22.96 33.88 -8.17
N ASN A 60 22.87 33.70 -9.49
CA ASN A 60 22.79 34.78 -10.48
C ASN A 60 21.36 34.98 -11.02
N GLY A 61 20.34 34.43 -10.36
CA GLY A 61 18.93 34.65 -10.71
C GLY A 61 18.46 33.98 -12.00
N VAL A 62 19.18 32.97 -12.48
CA VAL A 62 18.89 32.24 -13.72
C VAL A 62 18.17 30.94 -13.38
N ASP A 63 17.15 30.57 -14.18
CA ASP A 63 16.40 29.33 -13.95
C ASP A 63 17.32 28.12 -14.11
N PRO A 64 17.57 27.33 -13.04
CA PRO A 64 18.51 26.23 -13.11
C PRO A 64 18.04 25.10 -14.03
N THR A 65 16.77 25.06 -14.46
CA THR A 65 16.29 24.09 -15.46
C THR A 65 16.90 24.32 -16.85
N GLN A 66 17.39 25.53 -17.15
CA GLN A 66 18.07 25.90 -18.39
C GLN A 66 19.53 25.40 -18.47
N TRP A 67 20.03 24.70 -17.44
CA TRP A 67 21.44 24.31 -17.34
C TRP A 67 21.97 23.54 -18.56
N ARG A 68 21.13 22.74 -19.24
CA ARG A 68 21.55 22.01 -20.45
C ARG A 68 21.83 22.95 -21.60
N TYR A 69 20.91 23.88 -21.86
CA TYR A 69 21.06 24.87 -22.93
C TYR A 69 22.29 25.74 -22.68
N ILE A 70 22.45 26.26 -21.46
CA ILE A 70 23.61 27.09 -21.09
C ILE A 70 24.92 26.30 -21.20
N PHE A 71 24.93 25.02 -20.83
CA PHE A 71 26.11 24.16 -20.95
C PHE A 71 26.51 23.96 -22.42
N GLU A 72 25.55 23.67 -23.30
CA GLU A 72 25.78 23.50 -24.74
C GLU A 72 26.22 24.81 -25.39
N PHE A 73 25.55 25.93 -25.07
CA PHE A 73 25.92 27.27 -25.53
C PHE A 73 27.38 27.63 -25.20
N ASN A 74 27.82 27.34 -23.97
CA ASN A 74 29.21 27.54 -23.59
C ASN A 74 30.16 26.56 -24.29
N ARG A 75 29.75 25.31 -24.54
CA ARG A 75 30.60 24.37 -25.27
C ARG A 75 30.90 24.83 -26.69
N GLU A 76 29.95 25.51 -27.32
CA GLU A 76 30.10 26.07 -28.68
C GLU A 76 30.89 27.37 -28.71
N ARG A 77 30.67 28.26 -27.71
CA ARG A 77 31.14 29.66 -27.78
C ARG A 77 32.19 30.05 -26.75
N ASN A 78 32.44 29.23 -25.73
CA ASN A 78 33.37 29.51 -24.66
C ASN A 78 34.59 28.57 -24.72
N PRO A 79 35.79 29.05 -25.06
CA PRO A 79 36.99 28.22 -25.17
C PRO A 79 37.30 27.43 -23.88
N ALA A 80 36.89 27.93 -22.70
CA ALA A 80 37.08 27.22 -21.44
C ALA A 80 36.27 25.91 -21.35
N PHE A 81 35.22 25.76 -22.16
CA PHE A 81 34.36 24.57 -22.20
C PHE A 81 34.75 23.55 -23.27
N ALA A 82 35.72 23.85 -24.14
CA ALA A 82 36.12 22.99 -25.27
C ALA A 82 36.49 21.55 -24.85
N ARG A 83 37.00 21.36 -23.62
CA ARG A 83 37.40 20.05 -23.08
C ARG A 83 36.47 19.53 -21.97
N ILE A 84 35.39 20.24 -21.65
CA ILE A 84 34.49 19.88 -20.55
C ILE A 84 33.36 19.01 -21.10
N THR A 85 33.40 17.71 -20.79
CA THR A 85 32.40 16.73 -21.26
C THR A 85 31.15 16.63 -20.39
N SER A 86 31.13 17.29 -19.23
CA SER A 86 30.02 17.23 -18.29
C SER A 86 29.93 18.47 -17.40
N ALA A 87 28.72 18.94 -17.14
CA ALA A 87 28.44 20.07 -16.25
C ALA A 87 28.95 19.87 -14.81
N LYS A 88 29.15 18.62 -14.36
CA LYS A 88 29.72 18.32 -13.03
C LYS A 88 31.24 18.55 -12.95
N ARG A 89 31.91 18.71 -14.10
CA ARG A 89 33.37 18.84 -14.20
C ARG A 89 33.83 20.25 -14.51
N ILE A 90 32.93 21.23 -14.49
CA ILE A 90 33.30 22.64 -14.72
C ILE A 90 34.12 23.12 -13.51
N PRO A 91 35.40 23.53 -13.70
CA PRO A 91 36.22 24.04 -12.60
C PRO A 91 35.63 25.32 -11.98
N ARG A 92 35.85 25.50 -10.68
CA ARG A 92 35.47 26.75 -9.99
C ARG A 92 36.23 27.94 -10.59
N GLY A 93 35.58 29.09 -10.66
CA GLY A 93 36.14 30.33 -11.20
C GLY A 93 36.15 30.42 -12.73
N VAL A 94 35.77 29.36 -13.46
CA VAL A 94 35.57 29.44 -14.91
C VAL A 94 34.45 30.44 -15.22
N THR A 95 34.69 31.34 -16.17
CA THR A 95 33.68 32.27 -16.65
C THR A 95 32.66 31.51 -17.49
N ILE A 96 31.37 31.70 -17.20
CA ILE A 96 30.23 31.13 -17.91
C ILE A 96 29.52 32.25 -18.64
N TYR A 97 29.20 32.03 -19.92
CA TYR A 97 28.42 32.93 -20.74
C TYR A 97 26.94 32.54 -20.63
N ILE A 98 26.12 33.47 -20.15
CA ILE A 98 24.68 33.28 -20.05
C ILE A 98 24.06 34.10 -21.18
N PRO A 99 23.55 33.48 -22.26
CA PRO A 99 22.95 34.22 -23.36
C PRO A 99 21.81 35.07 -22.85
N PHE A 100 21.71 36.33 -23.29
CA PHE A 100 20.45 37.06 -23.14
C PHE A 100 19.45 36.39 -24.07
N GLU A 101 18.29 36.03 -23.54
CA GLU A 101 17.17 35.57 -24.38
C GLU A 101 16.84 36.73 -25.31
N SER A 102 16.98 36.54 -26.63
CA SER A 102 16.44 37.49 -27.60
C SER A 102 14.95 37.64 -27.30
N GLU A 103 14.46 38.88 -27.21
CA GLU A 103 13.10 39.22 -26.78
C GLU A 103 11.96 38.65 -27.65
N GLY A 104 12.25 37.70 -28.56
CA GLY A 104 11.33 37.15 -29.54
C GLY A 104 10.61 35.87 -29.17
N ASP A 105 11.20 34.91 -28.43
CA ASP A 105 10.57 33.56 -28.33
C ASP A 105 10.99 32.72 -27.11
N SER A 106 11.09 33.33 -25.93
CA SER A 106 10.88 32.60 -24.69
C SER A 106 10.08 33.40 -23.67
N PRO A 107 9.16 32.74 -22.95
CA PRO A 107 8.22 33.42 -22.08
C PRO A 107 8.97 33.91 -20.85
N ILE A 108 9.47 35.15 -20.91
CA ILE A 108 9.78 35.93 -19.73
C ILE A 108 8.50 35.95 -18.91
N ARG A 109 8.48 35.10 -17.88
CA ARG A 109 7.51 35.18 -16.79
C ARG A 109 7.65 36.59 -16.24
N ARG A 110 6.71 37.47 -16.62
CA ARG A 110 6.21 38.54 -15.74
C ARG A 110 6.36 38.01 -14.33
N ARG A 111 7.19 38.67 -13.49
CA ARG A 111 7.36 38.29 -12.07
C ARG A 111 5.98 38.00 -11.55
N GLN A 112 5.65 36.71 -11.40
CA GLN A 112 4.32 36.37 -10.95
C GLN A 112 4.22 37.01 -9.57
N PRO A 113 3.15 37.76 -9.29
CA PRO A 113 2.94 38.32 -7.96
C PRO A 113 3.21 37.19 -6.96
N ALA A 114 3.96 37.53 -5.90
CA ALA A 114 4.36 36.57 -4.89
C ALA A 114 3.15 35.69 -4.56
N ARG A 115 3.25 34.38 -4.81
CA ARG A 115 2.10 33.49 -4.65
C ARG A 115 1.54 33.71 -3.24
N PRO A 116 0.21 33.88 -3.10
CA PRO A 116 -0.40 34.01 -1.78
C PRO A 116 0.03 32.83 -0.89
N ARG A 117 0.10 33.08 0.43
CA ARG A 117 0.47 32.05 1.41
C ARG A 117 -0.59 30.95 1.48
N SER A 118 -1.84 31.30 1.26
CA SER A 118 -2.97 30.38 1.10
C SER A 118 -3.08 29.91 -0.35
N SER A 119 -3.57 28.69 -0.51
CA SER A 119 -3.99 28.22 -1.82
C SER A 119 -5.31 28.90 -2.20
N THR A 120 -5.56 29.12 -3.49
CA THR A 120 -6.75 29.83 -3.98
C THR A 120 -7.43 29.02 -5.07
N VAL A 121 -8.76 28.92 -5.02
CA VAL A 121 -9.55 28.41 -6.15
C VAL A 121 -9.39 29.39 -7.31
N GLN A 122 -9.08 28.89 -8.51
CA GLN A 122 -9.22 29.66 -9.73
C GLN A 122 -10.59 29.27 -10.27
N ASP A 123 -11.56 30.20 -10.36
CA ASP A 123 -12.98 30.00 -10.76
C ASP A 123 -13.17 29.31 -12.13
N THR A 124 -12.70 28.08 -12.24
CA THR A 124 -12.65 27.27 -13.45
C THR A 124 -12.86 25.83 -13.04
N VAL A 125 -13.99 25.29 -13.49
CA VAL A 125 -14.26 23.86 -13.45
C VAL A 125 -13.56 23.24 -14.67
N LYS A 126 -12.56 22.39 -14.43
CA LYS A 126 -11.97 21.55 -15.48
C LYS A 126 -12.68 20.20 -15.45
N PHE A 127 -13.10 19.70 -16.59
CA PHE A 127 -13.63 18.34 -16.69
C PHE A 127 -12.51 17.37 -17.04
N HIS A 128 -12.47 16.22 -16.36
CA HIS A 128 -11.66 15.07 -16.76
C HIS A 128 -12.60 13.90 -17.03
N GLY A 129 -12.92 13.65 -18.30
CA GLY A 129 -14.12 12.88 -18.64
C GLY A 129 -15.37 13.68 -18.27
N ASP A 130 -16.34 13.04 -17.60
CA ASP A 130 -17.59 13.67 -17.16
C ASP A 130 -17.51 14.25 -15.74
N GLU A 131 -16.34 14.17 -15.10
CA GLU A 131 -16.15 14.52 -13.69
C GLU A 131 -15.62 15.97 -13.57
N PRO A 132 -16.30 16.87 -12.83
CA PRO A 132 -15.87 18.26 -12.65
C PRO A 132 -14.78 18.40 -11.58
N PHE A 133 -13.81 19.30 -11.82
CA PHE A 133 -12.69 19.57 -10.91
C PHE A 133 -12.53 21.06 -10.65
N LEU A 134 -12.31 21.41 -9.40
CA LEU A 134 -11.80 22.72 -9.01
C LEU A 134 -10.31 22.81 -9.29
N LYS A 135 -9.94 23.85 -10.05
CA LYS A 135 -8.55 24.19 -10.28
C LYS A 135 -8.01 25.01 -9.10
N ILE A 136 -7.19 24.40 -8.27
CA ILE A 136 -6.61 25.05 -7.08
C ILE A 136 -5.18 25.48 -7.37
N LYS A 137 -4.93 26.79 -7.35
CA LYS A 137 -3.57 27.33 -7.40
C LYS A 137 -2.94 27.20 -6.02
N THR A 138 -1.86 26.43 -5.93
CA THR A 138 -1.20 26.17 -4.64
C THR A 138 -0.45 27.40 -4.17
N GLY A 139 -0.66 27.77 -2.90
CA GLY A 139 0.09 28.83 -2.25
C GLY A 139 1.57 28.47 -2.11
N ARG A 140 2.43 29.46 -1.87
CA ARG A 140 3.88 29.22 -1.76
C ARG A 140 4.18 28.25 -0.62
N GLY A 141 4.85 27.14 -0.93
CA GLY A 141 5.25 26.13 0.07
C GLY A 141 4.11 25.23 0.55
N GLN A 142 2.90 25.36 0.00
CA GLN A 142 1.79 24.48 0.33
C GLN A 142 2.01 23.09 -0.27
N SER A 143 1.82 22.06 0.56
CA SER A 143 1.76 20.67 0.11
C SER A 143 0.34 20.30 -0.33
N LEU A 144 0.19 19.19 -1.06
CA LEU A 144 -1.12 18.58 -1.31
C LEU A 144 -1.94 18.44 -0.01
N SER A 145 -1.32 18.01 1.08
CA SER A 145 -2.00 17.87 2.36
C SER A 145 -2.53 19.21 2.91
N ASN A 146 -1.89 20.33 2.60
CA ASN A 146 -2.39 21.65 2.99
C ASN A 146 -3.60 22.04 2.13
N VAL A 147 -3.54 21.78 0.83
CA VAL A 147 -4.67 21.99 -0.11
C VAL A 147 -5.88 21.16 0.31
N VAL A 148 -5.68 19.87 0.58
CA VAL A 148 -6.73 18.97 1.06
C VAL A 148 -7.32 19.47 2.38
N ARG A 149 -6.49 19.88 3.35
CA ARG A 149 -6.99 20.45 4.61
C ARG A 149 -7.78 21.74 4.45
N GLN A 150 -7.50 22.51 3.40
CA GLN A 150 -8.12 23.81 3.16
C GLN A 150 -9.44 23.68 2.38
N PHE A 151 -9.56 22.73 1.45
CA PHE A 151 -10.68 22.68 0.51
C PHE A 151 -11.50 21.40 0.55
N CYS A 152 -11.00 20.35 1.20
CA CYS A 152 -11.61 19.02 1.19
C CYS A 152 -11.98 18.52 2.59
N MET A 153 -11.61 19.26 3.63
CA MET A 153 -11.79 18.83 5.02
C MET A 153 -12.87 19.67 5.67
N PRO A 154 -13.89 19.05 6.28
CA PRO A 154 -14.92 19.80 6.97
C PRO A 154 -14.37 20.54 8.19
N GLU A 155 -14.84 21.75 8.42
CA GLU A 155 -14.41 22.60 9.54
C GLU A 155 -14.67 21.94 10.90
N TRP A 156 -15.73 21.14 11.01
CA TRP A 156 -16.17 20.47 12.24
C TRP A 156 -15.32 19.24 12.64
N SER A 157 -14.34 18.82 11.82
CA SER A 157 -13.48 17.66 12.13
C SER A 157 -12.47 17.94 13.26
N GLY A 158 -12.96 17.95 14.51
CA GLY A 158 -12.16 18.16 15.71
C GLY A 158 -11.20 17.01 16.06
N ASP A 159 -11.51 15.78 15.63
CA ASP A 159 -10.62 14.63 15.83
C ASP A 159 -9.41 14.70 14.87
N LYS A 160 -8.25 15.03 15.44
CA LYS A 160 -6.97 15.08 14.72
C LYS A 160 -6.63 13.79 13.98
N ARG A 161 -6.92 12.61 14.55
CA ARG A 161 -6.58 11.30 13.93
C ARG A 161 -7.45 11.04 12.72
N LEU A 162 -8.76 11.28 12.85
CA LEU A 162 -9.70 11.21 11.73
C LEU A 162 -9.28 12.19 10.63
N ARG A 163 -8.93 13.43 10.99
CA ARG A 163 -8.48 14.46 10.06
C ARG A 163 -7.23 14.04 9.29
N GLU A 164 -6.23 13.49 9.97
CA GLU A 164 -5.02 12.97 9.32
C GLU A 164 -5.30 11.77 8.41
N SER A 165 -6.23 10.89 8.81
CA SER A 165 -6.65 9.75 8.00
C SER A 165 -7.36 10.21 6.73
N MET A 166 -8.32 11.12 6.84
CA MET A 166 -9.03 11.71 5.70
C MET A 166 -8.07 12.44 4.75
N VAL A 167 -7.12 13.23 5.27
CA VAL A 167 -6.13 13.91 4.44
C VAL A 167 -5.32 12.92 3.61
N ARG A 168 -4.90 11.79 4.19
CA ARG A 168 -4.17 10.73 3.48
C ARG A 168 -5.02 10.10 2.37
N THR A 169 -6.28 9.82 2.67
CA THR A 169 -7.23 9.24 1.72
C THR A 169 -7.51 10.17 0.56
N ILE A 170 -7.90 11.41 0.82
CA ILE A 170 -8.15 12.42 -0.23
C ILE A 170 -6.90 12.65 -1.07
N SER A 171 -5.73 12.68 -0.43
CA SER A 171 -4.45 12.79 -1.13
C SER A 171 -4.16 11.57 -2.02
N SER A 172 -4.55 10.37 -1.60
CA SER A 172 -4.51 9.18 -2.47
C SER A 172 -5.49 9.28 -3.63
N ASP A 173 -6.68 9.79 -3.36
CA ASP A 173 -7.77 9.89 -4.33
C ASP A 173 -7.39 10.81 -5.48
N ILE A 174 -6.89 12.01 -5.16
CA ILE A 174 -6.37 12.95 -6.15
C ILE A 174 -5.26 12.29 -6.98
N ARG A 175 -4.35 11.52 -6.36
CA ARG A 175 -3.28 10.81 -7.09
C ARG A 175 -3.81 9.77 -8.07
N ASP A 176 -4.78 8.97 -7.63
CA ASP A 176 -5.35 7.91 -8.45
C ASP A 176 -6.11 8.49 -9.65
N ILE A 177 -6.84 9.58 -9.43
CA ILE A 177 -7.56 10.29 -10.48
C ILE A 177 -6.62 10.86 -11.54
N TYR A 178 -5.56 11.54 -11.12
CA TYR A 178 -4.51 12.00 -12.05
C TYR A 178 -3.91 10.84 -12.84
N ARG A 179 -3.63 9.71 -12.18
CA ARG A 179 -3.11 8.51 -12.86
C ARG A 179 -4.10 7.98 -13.91
N ARG A 180 -5.40 7.92 -13.59
CA ARG A 180 -6.45 7.49 -14.53
C ARG A 180 -6.59 8.45 -15.72
N ALA A 181 -6.44 9.75 -15.47
CA ALA A 181 -6.40 10.78 -16.51
C ALA A 181 -5.11 10.74 -17.36
N GLY A 182 -4.12 9.92 -17.00
CA GLY A 182 -2.81 9.93 -17.67
C GLY A 182 -1.96 11.17 -17.36
N GLU A 183 -2.34 11.95 -16.33
CA GLU A 183 -1.62 13.14 -15.92
C GLU A 183 -0.54 12.80 -14.87
N VAL A 184 0.63 13.42 -14.98
CA VAL A 184 1.70 13.27 -13.98
C VAL A 184 1.35 14.09 -12.73
N PHE A 185 1.01 13.39 -11.64
CA PHE A 185 0.76 14.04 -10.36
C PHE A 185 2.06 14.45 -9.65
N SER A 186 2.14 15.70 -9.19
CA SER A 186 3.23 16.19 -8.34
C SER A 186 2.69 16.82 -7.06
N TYR A 187 3.21 16.40 -5.89
CA TYR A 187 2.88 16.98 -4.59
C TYR A 187 3.24 18.47 -4.45
N ARG A 188 4.05 18.99 -5.39
CA ARG A 188 4.49 20.39 -5.45
C ARG A 188 3.93 21.11 -6.67
N SER A 189 2.92 20.53 -7.33
CA SER A 189 2.31 21.15 -8.49
C SER A 189 1.80 22.54 -8.13
N ALA A 190 2.04 23.50 -9.01
CA ALA A 190 1.55 24.87 -8.87
C ALA A 190 0.02 24.95 -8.92
N VAL A 191 -0.58 23.94 -9.53
CA VAL A 191 -2.01 23.78 -9.71
C VAL A 191 -2.36 22.32 -9.39
N ILE A 192 -3.35 22.14 -8.53
CA ILE A 192 -3.94 20.84 -8.21
C ILE A 192 -5.40 20.89 -8.62
N HIS A 193 -5.83 19.94 -9.45
CA HIS A 193 -7.23 19.72 -9.78
C HIS A 193 -7.81 18.85 -8.67
N VAL A 194 -8.72 19.42 -7.89
CA VAL A 194 -9.47 18.70 -6.86
C VAL A 194 -10.85 18.38 -7.42
N PRO A 195 -11.25 17.11 -7.50
CA PRO A 195 -12.59 16.75 -7.93
C PRO A 195 -13.64 17.42 -7.05
N LEU A 196 -14.72 17.91 -7.66
CA LEU A 196 -15.74 18.68 -6.94
C LEU A 196 -16.40 17.86 -5.82
N TYR A 197 -16.55 16.54 -5.99
CA TYR A 197 -17.09 15.68 -4.94
C TYR A 197 -16.14 15.43 -3.76
N LEU A 198 -14.88 15.84 -3.87
CA LEU A 198 -13.94 15.84 -2.75
C LEU A 198 -13.95 17.18 -1.99
N THR A 199 -14.88 18.09 -2.30
CA THR A 199 -15.07 19.31 -1.50
C THR A 199 -15.98 19.03 -0.30
N GLU A 200 -15.91 19.92 0.69
CA GLU A 200 -16.69 19.85 1.94
C GLU A 200 -18.19 19.57 1.71
N GLU A 201 -18.77 20.12 0.65
CA GLU A 201 -20.19 20.03 0.33
C GLU A 201 -20.65 18.59 -0.01
N HIS A 202 -19.83 17.81 -0.71
CA HIS A 202 -20.14 16.39 -1.01
C HIS A 202 -19.61 15.43 0.07
N TYR A 203 -18.65 15.89 0.88
CA TYR A 203 -18.10 15.14 2.01
C TYR A 203 -19.10 14.92 3.14
N ASN A 204 -20.08 15.80 3.30
CA ASN A 204 -21.18 15.60 4.25
C ASN A 204 -21.82 14.22 4.04
N SER A 205 -22.08 13.77 2.81
CA SER A 205 -22.64 12.42 2.58
C SER A 205 -21.74 11.27 3.06
N LEU A 206 -20.41 11.42 3.07
CA LEU A 206 -19.46 10.35 3.36
C LEU A 206 -19.04 10.37 4.84
N ALA A 207 -18.93 11.58 5.39
CA ALA A 207 -18.75 11.81 6.81
C ALA A 207 -20.05 11.49 7.57
N ASP A 208 -21.23 11.81 7.04
CA ASP A 208 -22.53 11.39 7.57
C ASP A 208 -22.72 9.89 7.40
N ARG A 209 -22.30 9.27 6.28
CA ARG A 209 -22.25 7.79 6.19
C ARG A 209 -21.35 7.21 7.27
N HIS A 210 -20.10 7.64 7.39
CA HIS A 210 -19.17 7.09 8.37
C HIS A 210 -19.54 7.42 9.81
N SER A 211 -20.16 8.57 10.06
CA SER A 211 -20.68 8.99 11.37
C SER A 211 -21.94 8.19 11.69
N SER A 212 -22.98 8.21 10.85
CA SER A 212 -24.22 7.44 11.04
C SER A 212 -23.96 5.94 11.21
N LEU A 213 -23.07 5.36 10.39
CA LEU A 213 -22.65 3.95 10.47
C LEU A 213 -21.88 3.61 11.74
N ASN A 214 -21.35 4.58 12.48
CA ASN A 214 -20.65 4.35 13.74
C ASN A 214 -21.39 4.92 14.96
N SER A 215 -22.41 5.75 14.77
CA SER A 215 -23.08 6.51 15.82
C SER A 215 -24.53 6.09 16.07
N SER A 216 -25.18 5.41 15.13
CA SER A 216 -26.55 4.92 15.30
C SER A 216 -26.60 3.40 15.36
N PRO A 217 -27.11 2.79 16.45
CA PRO A 217 -27.32 1.35 16.55
C PRO A 217 -28.18 0.78 15.41
N GLU A 218 -29.08 1.59 14.85
CA GLU A 218 -30.04 1.21 13.80
C GLU A 218 -29.36 1.00 12.45
N SER A 219 -28.18 1.59 12.25
CA SER A 219 -27.35 1.41 11.05
C SER A 219 -26.60 0.06 11.01
N TYR A 220 -26.57 -0.67 12.14
CA TYR A 220 -25.86 -1.94 12.24
C TYR A 220 -26.78 -3.12 11.97
N VAL A 221 -26.27 -4.04 11.16
CA VAL A 221 -26.94 -5.30 10.88
C VAL A 221 -26.60 -6.28 12.00
N ALA A 222 -27.60 -6.64 12.78
CA ALA A 222 -27.46 -7.63 13.83
C ALA A 222 -26.83 -8.92 13.28
N ARG A 223 -25.92 -9.53 14.05
CA ARG A 223 -25.13 -10.69 13.60
C ARG A 223 -26.03 -11.79 13.07
N GLU A 224 -27.10 -12.13 13.79
CA GLU A 224 -28.00 -13.23 13.48
C GLU A 224 -28.71 -13.08 12.13
N ARG A 225 -28.72 -11.88 11.56
CA ARG A 225 -29.26 -11.63 10.21
C ARG A 225 -28.25 -11.93 9.10
N ILE A 226 -26.95 -11.91 9.43
CA ILE A 226 -25.87 -12.20 8.48
C ILE A 226 -25.39 -13.64 8.66
N TYR A 227 -25.04 -14.04 9.87
CA TYR A 227 -24.54 -15.37 10.16
C TYR A 227 -25.48 -16.11 11.09
N PRO A 228 -25.71 -17.41 10.87
CA PRO A 228 -26.39 -18.22 11.87
C PRO A 228 -25.63 -18.16 13.19
N LEU A 229 -26.36 -18.02 14.29
CA LEU A 229 -25.78 -18.11 15.62
C LEU A 229 -25.45 -19.59 15.92
N GLY A 230 -24.36 -19.83 16.63
CA GLY A 230 -24.09 -21.15 17.17
C GLY A 230 -25.16 -21.53 18.20
N GLU A 231 -25.53 -22.81 18.26
CA GLU A 231 -26.57 -23.32 19.20
C GLU A 231 -26.32 -22.95 20.66
N ARG A 232 -25.05 -22.69 21.02
CA ARG A 232 -24.62 -22.40 22.40
C ARG A 232 -24.06 -20.99 22.56
N ASP A 233 -24.26 -20.11 21.58
CA ASP A 233 -23.82 -18.72 21.71
C ASP A 233 -24.62 -18.03 22.82
N ILE A 234 -23.94 -17.26 23.66
CA ILE A 234 -24.61 -16.52 24.75
C ILE A 234 -25.15 -15.22 24.18
N LYS A 235 -26.39 -14.91 24.52
CA LYS A 235 -27.01 -13.61 24.29
C LYS A 235 -26.80 -12.74 25.54
N HIS A 236 -26.22 -11.57 25.36
CA HIS A 236 -25.91 -10.62 26.44
C HIS A 236 -26.48 -9.24 26.14
N THR A 237 -27.21 -8.65 27.08
CA THR A 237 -27.70 -7.27 26.97
C THR A 237 -26.71 -6.34 27.66
N ALA A 238 -26.11 -5.42 26.91
CA ALA A 238 -25.04 -4.58 27.45
C ALA A 238 -25.54 -3.61 28.52
N ALA A 239 -24.79 -3.49 29.62
CA ALA A 239 -25.03 -2.54 30.69
C ALA A 239 -24.44 -1.14 30.38
N PRO A 240 -24.90 -0.06 31.04
CA PRO A 240 -24.27 1.26 30.93
C PRO A 240 -22.77 1.22 31.27
N GLY A 241 -21.94 1.72 30.35
CA GLY A 241 -20.48 1.80 30.51
C GLY A 241 -19.73 0.48 30.32
N GLU A 242 -20.43 -0.61 30.00
CA GLU A 242 -19.81 -1.92 29.78
C GLU A 242 -18.92 -1.92 28.54
N THR A 243 -17.79 -2.61 28.63
CA THR A 243 -16.80 -2.76 27.56
C THR A 243 -16.69 -4.21 27.10
N TYR A 244 -16.09 -4.44 25.92
CA TYR A 244 -15.79 -5.81 25.46
C TYR A 244 -14.80 -6.54 26.38
N ALA A 245 -13.96 -5.81 27.13
CA ALA A 245 -13.09 -6.40 28.13
C ALA A 245 -13.89 -6.96 29.31
N ASP A 246 -14.94 -6.26 29.74
CA ASP A 246 -15.85 -6.74 30.79
C ASP A 246 -16.60 -8.01 30.35
N LEU A 247 -17.06 -8.04 29.08
CA LEU A 247 -17.68 -9.24 28.50
C LEU A 247 -16.70 -10.42 28.45
N ALA A 248 -15.46 -10.18 28.01
CA ALA A 248 -14.44 -11.22 27.97
C ALA A 248 -14.14 -11.77 29.38
N GLY A 249 -13.98 -10.89 30.37
CA GLY A 249 -13.73 -11.27 31.76
C GLY A 249 -14.89 -12.02 32.42
N ARG A 250 -16.13 -11.77 32.00
CA ARG A 250 -17.32 -12.46 32.53
C ARG A 250 -17.54 -13.84 31.93
N TYR A 251 -17.35 -13.98 30.62
CA TYR A 251 -17.83 -15.16 29.88
C TYR A 251 -16.74 -16.13 29.46
N VAL A 252 -15.48 -15.72 29.46
CA VAL A 252 -14.38 -16.55 28.96
C VAL A 252 -13.52 -17.03 30.12
N ALA A 253 -13.13 -18.30 30.06
CA ALA A 253 -12.26 -18.92 31.05
C ALA A 253 -10.92 -18.18 31.13
N PRO A 254 -10.35 -18.02 32.34
CA PRO A 254 -9.05 -17.38 32.53
C PRO A 254 -7.93 -18.11 31.77
N ALA A 255 -6.85 -17.40 31.46
CA ALA A 255 -5.74 -17.93 30.65
C ALA A 255 -5.15 -19.25 31.18
N SER A 256 -5.16 -19.44 32.50
CA SER A 256 -4.70 -20.67 33.19
C SER A 256 -5.50 -21.92 32.85
N GLU A 257 -6.74 -21.78 32.36
CA GLU A 257 -7.58 -22.89 31.93
C GLU A 257 -7.39 -23.24 30.44
N TRP A 258 -6.62 -22.47 29.70
CA TRP A 258 -6.25 -22.78 28.31
C TRP A 258 -5.01 -23.69 28.30
N PRO A 259 -4.78 -24.50 27.24
CA PRO A 259 -3.57 -25.32 27.18
C PRO A 259 -2.31 -24.48 27.24
N SER A 260 -1.23 -25.00 27.82
CA SER A 260 0.06 -24.31 27.88
C SER A 260 0.68 -24.01 26.51
N THR A 261 0.18 -24.64 25.45
CA THR A 261 0.56 -24.35 24.05
C THR A 261 -0.12 -23.12 23.48
N TYR A 262 -1.13 -22.58 24.16
CA TYR A 262 -1.85 -21.38 23.74
C TYR A 262 -1.00 -20.12 23.94
N THR A 263 -0.96 -19.26 22.92
CA THR A 263 -0.06 -18.10 22.82
C THR A 263 -0.13 -17.14 24.00
N PHE A 264 -1.29 -17.04 24.67
CA PHE A 264 -1.51 -16.09 25.76
C PHE A 264 -1.75 -16.79 27.10
N HIS A 265 -1.36 -18.06 27.25
CA HIS A 265 -1.50 -18.82 28.49
C HIS A 265 -0.85 -18.12 29.70
N ASP A 266 0.38 -17.62 29.49
CA ASP A 266 1.18 -16.97 30.56
C ASP A 266 0.94 -15.46 30.69
N ASP A 267 0.00 -14.87 29.93
CA ASP A 267 -0.28 -13.43 29.93
C ASP A 267 -1.80 -13.16 29.99
N PRO A 268 -2.39 -13.18 31.21
CA PRO A 268 -3.83 -12.99 31.40
C PRO A 268 -4.35 -11.66 30.85
N GLU A 269 -3.55 -10.60 30.87
CA GLU A 269 -3.94 -9.29 30.37
C GLU A 269 -4.01 -9.28 28.83
N ARG A 270 -3.04 -9.90 28.14
CA ARG A 270 -3.14 -10.08 26.69
C ARG A 270 -4.26 -11.01 26.31
N HIS A 271 -4.47 -12.08 27.08
CA HIS A 271 -5.57 -13.01 26.87
C HIS A 271 -6.92 -12.29 26.92
N ALA A 272 -7.19 -11.52 27.97
CA ALA A 272 -8.44 -10.77 28.09
C ALA A 272 -8.65 -9.78 26.93
N ARG A 273 -7.60 -9.05 26.53
CA ARG A 273 -7.67 -8.13 25.38
C ARG A 273 -7.89 -8.86 24.07
N TYR A 274 -7.26 -10.01 23.88
CA TYR A 274 -7.42 -10.83 22.70
C TYR A 274 -8.87 -11.31 22.54
N LEU A 275 -9.46 -11.79 23.62
CA LEU A 275 -10.83 -12.26 23.63
C LEU A 275 -11.83 -11.12 23.47
N ALA A 276 -11.57 -9.96 24.07
CA ALA A 276 -12.36 -8.76 23.86
C ALA A 276 -12.39 -8.37 22.36
N GLN A 277 -11.24 -8.43 21.68
CA GLN A 277 -11.15 -8.21 20.23
C GLN A 277 -11.99 -9.24 19.45
N GLN A 278 -11.90 -10.52 19.80
CA GLN A 278 -12.69 -11.60 19.17
C GLN A 278 -14.21 -11.39 19.35
N ILE A 279 -14.67 -11.06 20.57
CA ILE A 279 -16.09 -10.79 20.84
C ILE A 279 -16.56 -9.56 20.06
N ARG A 280 -15.77 -8.48 20.03
CA ARG A 280 -16.07 -7.29 19.24
C ARG A 280 -16.23 -7.63 17.76
N HIS A 281 -15.33 -8.43 17.21
CA HIS A 281 -15.37 -8.83 15.81
C HIS A 281 -16.57 -9.74 15.51
N TYR A 282 -16.90 -10.65 16.43
CA TYR A 282 -18.08 -11.50 16.32
C TYR A 282 -19.36 -10.66 16.20
N ASN A 283 -19.41 -9.57 16.96
CA ASN A 283 -20.46 -8.56 16.96
C ASN A 283 -20.22 -7.43 15.95
N MET A 284 -19.67 -7.77 14.79
CA MET A 284 -19.66 -6.86 13.64
C MET A 284 -18.88 -5.55 13.84
N ASN A 285 -17.94 -5.55 14.80
CA ASN A 285 -17.16 -4.37 15.20
C ASN A 285 -17.97 -3.21 15.78
N GLN A 286 -19.24 -3.45 16.14
CA GLN A 286 -20.12 -2.43 16.65
C GLN A 286 -19.68 -1.96 18.06
N PRO A 287 -19.86 -0.68 18.43
CA PRO A 287 -19.76 -0.23 19.81
C PRO A 287 -20.72 -0.99 20.74
N LEU A 288 -20.41 -1.06 22.05
CA LEU A 288 -21.37 -1.53 23.06
C LEU A 288 -22.34 -0.39 23.41
N TRP A 289 -23.63 -0.57 23.11
CA TRP A 289 -24.70 0.34 23.48
C TRP A 289 -25.55 -0.28 24.58
N PRO A 290 -25.85 0.48 25.64
CA PRO A 290 -26.69 0.00 26.73
C PRO A 290 -28.05 -0.49 26.21
N GLY A 291 -28.50 -1.65 26.71
CA GLY A 291 -29.78 -2.25 26.33
C GLY A 291 -29.80 -2.96 24.97
N LYS A 292 -28.71 -2.93 24.19
CA LYS A 292 -28.61 -3.69 22.93
C LYS A 292 -28.05 -5.10 23.18
N LEU A 293 -28.39 -6.01 22.28
CA LEU A 293 -28.03 -7.42 22.35
C LEU A 293 -26.68 -7.67 21.66
N TYR A 294 -25.85 -8.46 22.33
CA TYR A 294 -24.52 -8.89 21.90
C TYR A 294 -24.39 -10.39 22.06
N TYR A 295 -23.53 -10.99 21.25
CA TYR A 295 -23.34 -12.42 21.19
C TYR A 295 -21.94 -12.79 21.64
N ILE A 296 -21.83 -13.72 22.58
CA ILE A 296 -20.55 -14.33 22.92
C ILE A 296 -20.47 -15.65 22.17
N PRO A 297 -19.49 -15.82 21.26
CA PRO A 297 -19.38 -17.04 20.49
C PRO A 297 -19.11 -18.24 21.41
N SER A 298 -19.89 -19.29 21.22
CA SER A 298 -19.80 -20.55 21.96
C SER A 298 -18.41 -21.19 21.94
N TYR A 299 -17.64 -20.94 20.87
CA TYR A 299 -16.29 -21.47 20.75
C TYR A 299 -15.29 -20.78 21.70
N LEU A 300 -15.54 -19.54 22.13
CA LEU A 300 -14.71 -18.88 23.14
C LEU A 300 -15.08 -19.32 24.56
N LEU A 301 -16.23 -19.95 24.77
CA LEU A 301 -16.67 -20.38 26.10
C LEU A 301 -15.84 -21.57 26.56
N ASN A 302 -15.32 -21.51 27.78
CA ASN A 302 -14.62 -22.60 28.47
C ASN A 302 -13.65 -23.37 27.57
N ASN A 303 -12.73 -22.67 26.89
CA ASN A 303 -11.71 -23.22 25.98
C ASN A 303 -12.21 -24.18 24.87
N ARG A 304 -13.52 -24.23 24.59
CA ARG A 304 -14.14 -25.22 23.69
C ARG A 304 -13.59 -25.19 22.28
N TYR A 305 -13.19 -24.03 21.77
CA TYR A 305 -12.53 -23.95 20.46
C TYR A 305 -11.32 -24.89 20.41
N VAL A 306 -10.48 -24.85 21.45
CA VAL A 306 -9.28 -25.69 21.53
C VAL A 306 -9.63 -27.16 21.71
N LEU A 307 -10.68 -27.47 22.48
CA LEU A 307 -11.14 -28.86 22.62
C LEU A 307 -11.74 -29.42 21.33
N SER A 308 -12.36 -28.57 20.50
CA SER A 308 -13.06 -28.99 19.27
C SER A 308 -12.15 -29.10 18.04
N LYS A 309 -10.97 -28.47 18.05
CA LYS A 309 -10.03 -28.47 16.91
C LYS A 309 -8.74 -29.18 17.32
N PRO A 310 -8.19 -30.07 16.47
CA PRO A 310 -6.94 -30.74 16.79
C PRO A 310 -5.83 -29.70 16.98
N VAL A 311 -5.24 -29.68 18.17
CA VAL A 311 -4.08 -28.83 18.48
C VAL A 311 -2.88 -29.37 17.72
N VAL A 312 -2.27 -28.52 16.87
CA VAL A 312 -1.05 -28.89 16.16
C VAL A 312 0.14 -28.37 16.93
N GLY A 313 0.82 -29.26 17.64
CA GLY A 313 1.99 -28.94 18.44
C GLY A 313 3.24 -28.69 17.61
N LEU A 314 4.16 -27.91 18.17
CA LEU A 314 5.50 -27.74 17.64
C LEU A 314 6.36 -28.95 18.06
N LYS A 315 6.61 -29.86 17.12
CA LYS A 315 7.42 -31.07 17.34
C LYS A 315 8.89 -30.77 17.55
N LYS A 316 9.47 -29.88 16.73
CA LYS A 316 10.91 -29.58 16.75
C LYS A 316 11.19 -28.15 16.32
N LYS A 317 12.03 -27.45 17.08
CA LYS A 317 12.59 -26.15 16.74
C LYS A 317 14.09 -26.26 16.55
N THR A 318 14.59 -25.83 15.41
CA THR A 318 16.03 -25.74 15.14
C THR A 318 16.42 -24.31 14.80
N LYS A 319 17.72 -24.05 14.66
CA LYS A 319 18.19 -22.78 14.11
C LYS A 319 17.69 -22.51 12.70
N ASN A 320 17.29 -23.50 11.89
CA ASN A 320 16.96 -23.24 10.47
C ASN A 320 15.50 -23.53 10.10
N LYS A 321 14.77 -24.27 10.93
CA LYS A 321 13.40 -24.66 10.64
C LYS A 321 12.57 -24.92 11.90
N LEU A 322 11.25 -24.80 11.74
CA LEU A 322 10.21 -25.27 12.66
C LEU A 322 9.56 -26.52 12.04
N VAL A 323 9.28 -27.53 12.84
CA VAL A 323 8.59 -28.76 12.42
C VAL A 323 7.41 -28.99 13.34
N TYR A 324 6.22 -29.16 12.78
CA TYR A 324 4.97 -29.38 13.51
C TYR A 324 4.50 -30.83 13.44
N ASP A 325 3.60 -31.23 14.35
CA ASP A 325 3.11 -32.60 14.46
C ASP A 325 2.30 -33.06 13.23
N ASN A 326 1.70 -32.13 12.48
CA ASN A 326 1.04 -32.43 11.21
C ASN A 326 2.02 -32.58 10.03
N GLY A 327 3.33 -32.64 10.29
CA GLY A 327 4.37 -32.81 9.28
C GLY A 327 4.73 -31.54 8.51
N LEU A 328 4.17 -30.38 8.86
CA LEU A 328 4.58 -29.10 8.26
C LEU A 328 6.00 -28.74 8.68
N GLU A 329 6.86 -28.46 7.70
CA GLU A 329 8.15 -27.81 7.93
C GLU A 329 8.09 -26.35 7.48
N ILE A 330 8.54 -25.44 8.34
CA ILE A 330 8.65 -24.01 8.04
C ILE A 330 10.11 -23.60 8.10
N SER A 331 10.66 -23.16 6.97
CA SER A 331 12.02 -22.65 6.86
C SER A 331 12.16 -21.27 7.49
N LEU A 332 13.24 -21.08 8.24
CA LEU A 332 13.62 -19.82 8.88
C LEU A 332 14.75 -19.10 8.12
N SER A 333 15.10 -19.55 6.92
CA SER A 333 16.17 -18.95 6.11
C SER A 333 15.86 -17.51 5.70
N HIS A 334 14.57 -17.17 5.55
CA HIS A 334 14.07 -15.85 5.16
C HIS A 334 13.35 -15.12 6.31
N HIS A 335 13.64 -15.49 7.57
CA HIS A 335 13.04 -14.80 8.71
C HIS A 335 13.71 -13.43 8.95
N VAL A 336 12.93 -12.35 8.82
CA VAL A 336 13.35 -10.94 8.90
C VAL A 336 14.13 -10.59 10.18
N THR A 337 13.79 -11.18 11.32
CA THR A 337 14.45 -10.90 12.61
C THR A 337 15.94 -11.25 12.63
N ARG A 338 16.43 -12.04 11.67
CA ARG A 338 17.83 -12.48 11.56
C ARG A 338 18.79 -11.44 10.98
N ARG A 339 18.31 -10.29 10.49
CA ARG A 339 19.16 -9.25 9.88
C ARG A 339 18.90 -7.84 10.43
N LYS A 340 19.15 -7.61 11.72
CA LYS A 340 19.21 -6.25 12.32
C LYS A 340 20.10 -5.28 11.48
N THR A 341 21.14 -5.80 10.85
CA THR A 341 22.12 -5.03 10.06
C THR A 341 21.59 -4.55 8.70
N TYR A 342 20.67 -5.29 8.07
CA TYR A 342 20.13 -4.92 6.76
C TYR A 342 19.21 -3.68 6.85
N TYR A 343 18.34 -3.65 7.86
CA TYR A 343 17.48 -2.49 8.15
C TYR A 343 18.28 -1.24 8.52
N ARG A 344 19.36 -1.40 9.30
CA ARG A 344 20.22 -0.28 9.69
C ARG A 344 20.94 0.39 8.51
N ARG A 345 21.32 -0.37 7.47
CA ARG A 345 22.07 0.17 6.31
C ARG A 345 21.19 0.79 5.23
N ARG A 346 19.92 0.38 5.12
CA ARG A 346 18.95 0.97 4.21
C ARG A 346 17.81 1.57 5.01
N GLN A 347 17.97 2.81 5.50
CA GLN A 347 16.96 3.63 6.22
C GLN A 347 15.59 3.75 5.51
N LYS A 348 15.41 3.17 4.31
CA LYS A 348 14.18 3.16 3.54
C LYS A 348 13.19 2.05 3.95
N TYR A 349 13.63 1.04 4.70
CA TYR A 349 12.79 -0.08 5.13
C TYR A 349 12.61 -0.04 6.65
N LEU A 350 11.38 0.16 7.12
CA LEU A 350 11.04 0.14 8.55
C LEU A 350 11.01 -1.32 9.02
N PRO A 351 11.46 -1.60 10.25
CA PRO A 351 11.31 -2.93 10.84
C PRO A 351 9.81 -3.31 10.92
N PRO A 352 9.47 -4.61 10.97
CA PRO A 352 8.10 -5.04 11.25
C PRO A 352 7.61 -4.37 12.54
N LEU A 353 6.46 -3.71 12.46
CA LEU A 353 5.89 -2.97 13.57
C LEU A 353 5.19 -3.93 14.53
N LYS A 354 5.08 -3.53 15.80
CA LYS A 354 4.10 -4.15 16.69
C LYS A 354 2.72 -3.97 16.07
N ARG A 355 1.89 -5.01 16.14
CA ARG A 355 0.50 -4.93 15.72
C ARG A 355 -0.23 -3.94 16.62
N GLN A 356 -0.79 -2.90 16.02
CA GLN A 356 -1.50 -1.85 16.72
C GLN A 356 -2.66 -1.35 15.85
N PHE A 357 -3.79 -1.10 16.50
CA PHE A 357 -4.93 -0.42 15.87
C PHE A 357 -4.58 1.05 15.56
N GLY A 358 -5.47 1.72 14.82
CA GLY A 358 -5.35 3.14 14.51
C GLY A 358 -5.25 4.06 15.72
N ASP A 359 -5.78 3.63 16.86
CA ASP A 359 -5.74 4.36 18.12
C ASP A 359 -4.45 4.14 18.94
N GLY A 360 -3.57 3.25 18.49
CA GLY A 360 -2.33 2.87 19.16
C GLY A 360 -2.46 1.70 20.14
N SER A 361 -3.68 1.21 20.40
CA SER A 361 -3.88 0.01 21.23
C SER A 361 -3.31 -1.23 20.56
N ALA A 362 -2.94 -2.23 21.36
CA ALA A 362 -2.39 -3.48 20.84
C ALA A 362 -3.44 -4.22 19.99
N ALA A 363 -3.03 -4.68 18.82
CA ALA A 363 -3.83 -5.53 17.95
C ALA A 363 -3.27 -6.94 17.95
N TYR A 364 -4.14 -7.93 17.81
CA TYR A 364 -3.74 -9.33 17.82
C TYR A 364 -4.16 -10.03 16.52
N PRO A 365 -3.41 -11.04 16.07
CA PRO A 365 -3.80 -11.81 14.90
C PRO A 365 -5.05 -12.64 15.18
N ASP A 366 -6.12 -12.40 14.44
CA ASP A 366 -7.38 -13.14 14.52
C ASP A 366 -8.02 -13.41 13.15
N MET A 367 -7.25 -13.23 12.10
CA MET A 367 -7.65 -13.45 10.71
C MET A 367 -6.48 -14.04 9.93
N ILE A 368 -6.78 -14.88 8.94
CA ILE A 368 -5.83 -15.31 7.92
C ILE A 368 -6.27 -14.70 6.60
N ILE A 369 -5.33 -14.11 5.85
CA ILE A 369 -5.58 -13.68 4.48
C ILE A 369 -4.61 -14.39 3.55
N TRP A 370 -5.19 -15.10 2.59
CA TRP A 370 -4.49 -15.78 1.52
C TRP A 370 -4.33 -14.90 0.29
N HIS A 371 -3.13 -14.90 -0.25
CA HIS A 371 -2.73 -14.15 -1.42
C HIS A 371 -2.08 -15.08 -2.45
N ARG A 372 -2.13 -14.65 -3.71
CA ARG A 372 -1.22 -15.10 -4.75
C ARG A 372 -0.22 -14.00 -5.01
N THR A 373 1.01 -14.37 -5.34
CA THR A 373 2.04 -13.40 -5.70
C THR A 373 1.69 -12.55 -6.92
N GLY A 374 0.84 -13.06 -7.82
CA GLY A 374 0.46 -12.37 -9.07
C GLY A 374 1.59 -12.30 -10.10
N ILE A 375 2.66 -13.05 -9.89
CA ILE A 375 3.78 -13.21 -10.82
C ILE A 375 3.56 -14.52 -11.56
N GLU A 376 3.35 -14.44 -12.86
CA GLU A 376 3.17 -15.63 -13.69
C GLU A 376 4.46 -16.48 -13.71
N PRO A 377 4.37 -17.82 -13.68
CA PRO A 377 5.52 -18.72 -13.64
C PRO A 377 6.56 -18.45 -14.72
N GLU A 378 6.13 -18.04 -15.92
CA GLU A 378 7.03 -17.73 -17.04
C GLU A 378 7.88 -16.48 -16.75
N VAL A 379 7.34 -15.52 -15.99
CA VAL A 379 8.08 -14.33 -15.56
C VAL A 379 9.13 -14.73 -14.52
N GLU A 380 8.76 -15.58 -13.56
CA GLU A 380 9.69 -16.08 -12.55
C GLU A 380 10.78 -16.95 -13.22
N GLU A 381 10.42 -17.78 -14.20
CA GLU A 381 11.35 -18.58 -15.01
C GLU A 381 12.32 -17.71 -15.82
N ALA A 382 11.83 -16.70 -16.53
CA ALA A 382 12.68 -15.75 -17.24
C ALA A 382 13.62 -14.97 -16.28
N LEU A 383 13.22 -14.78 -15.02
CA LEU A 383 14.08 -14.22 -13.98
C LEU A 383 15.11 -15.25 -13.48
N ARG A 384 14.72 -16.52 -13.33
CA ARG A 384 15.62 -17.65 -13.00
C ARG A 384 16.71 -17.81 -14.06
N GLU A 385 16.38 -17.77 -15.35
CA GLU A 385 17.35 -17.81 -16.47
C GLU A 385 18.37 -16.66 -16.39
N LYS A 386 17.93 -15.48 -15.95
CA LYS A 386 18.79 -14.31 -15.69
C LYS A 386 19.58 -14.41 -14.38
N LYS A 387 19.71 -15.62 -13.82
CA LYS A 387 20.37 -15.92 -12.54
C LYS A 387 19.78 -15.15 -11.35
N ARG A 388 18.49 -14.79 -11.42
CA ARG A 388 17.72 -14.20 -10.31
C ARG A 388 16.78 -15.26 -9.74
N SER A 389 17.35 -16.31 -9.15
CA SER A 389 16.55 -17.34 -8.49
C SER A 389 15.77 -16.79 -7.29
N GLN A 390 14.57 -17.34 -7.07
CA GLN A 390 13.68 -16.99 -5.96
C GLN A 390 13.41 -15.48 -5.92
N PHE A 391 13.10 -14.87 -7.06
CA PHE A 391 12.90 -13.43 -7.16
C PHE A 391 11.71 -13.00 -6.29
N SER A 392 10.58 -13.70 -6.40
CA SER A 392 9.36 -13.45 -5.64
C SER A 392 9.62 -13.53 -4.12
N LEU A 393 10.20 -14.63 -3.64
CA LEU A 393 10.60 -14.78 -2.24
C LEU A 393 11.57 -13.68 -1.79
N ASN A 394 12.59 -13.36 -2.59
CA ASN A 394 13.57 -12.32 -2.26
C ASN A 394 12.92 -10.93 -2.20
N TYR A 395 11.99 -10.63 -3.10
CA TYR A 395 11.24 -9.38 -3.10
C TYR A 395 10.36 -9.28 -1.85
N ILE A 396 9.53 -10.29 -1.61
CA ILE A 396 8.62 -10.38 -0.46
C ILE A 396 9.41 -10.28 0.86
N TYR A 397 10.52 -11.01 0.95
CA TYR A 397 11.43 -10.96 2.09
C TYR A 397 12.01 -9.57 2.32
N ARG A 398 12.51 -8.91 1.26
CA ARG A 398 13.09 -7.56 1.34
C ARG A 398 12.05 -6.52 1.74
N MET A 399 10.82 -6.69 1.29
CA MET A 399 9.72 -5.76 1.55
C MET A 399 9.00 -6.06 2.87
N ALA A 400 9.17 -7.26 3.43
CA ALA A 400 8.50 -7.75 4.64
C ALA A 400 6.97 -7.60 4.57
N VAL A 401 6.39 -7.97 3.41
CA VAL A 401 4.96 -7.75 3.07
C VAL A 401 4.06 -8.94 3.36
N THR A 402 4.58 -10.02 3.94
CA THR A 402 3.77 -11.18 4.35
C THR A 402 4.36 -11.84 5.58
N ASN A 403 3.56 -12.64 6.30
CA ASN A 403 4.07 -13.48 7.38
C ASN A 403 4.68 -14.76 6.83
N PHE A 404 3.98 -15.43 5.93
CA PHE A 404 4.40 -16.70 5.34
C PHE A 404 4.42 -16.65 3.82
N TYR A 405 5.33 -17.42 3.23
CA TYR A 405 5.44 -17.61 1.80
C TYR A 405 5.50 -19.10 1.48
N ILE A 406 4.79 -19.55 0.45
CA ILE A 406 4.82 -20.93 -0.05
C ILE A 406 5.30 -20.90 -1.51
N ASP A 407 6.43 -21.54 -1.79
CA ASP A 407 6.97 -21.60 -3.16
C ASP A 407 6.25 -22.63 -4.06
N GLU A 408 6.57 -22.67 -5.35
CA GLU A 408 5.98 -23.60 -6.33
C GLU A 408 6.11 -25.08 -5.94
N SER A 409 7.17 -25.42 -5.18
CA SER A 409 7.45 -26.78 -4.70
C SER A 409 6.72 -27.13 -3.40
N GLY A 410 5.97 -26.19 -2.82
CA GLY A 410 5.30 -26.36 -1.53
C GLY A 410 6.22 -26.16 -0.32
N ASN A 411 7.40 -25.58 -0.47
CA ASN A 411 8.22 -25.22 0.69
C ASN A 411 7.62 -23.98 1.37
N CYS A 412 7.45 -24.03 2.69
CA CYS A 412 6.94 -22.92 3.48
C CYS A 412 8.08 -22.13 4.15
N PHE A 413 8.02 -20.81 4.09
CA PHE A 413 9.00 -19.89 4.66
C PHE A 413 8.33 -18.92 5.63
N LEU A 414 8.89 -18.77 6.83
CA LEU A 414 8.52 -17.68 7.73
C LEU A 414 9.30 -16.42 7.34
N VAL A 415 8.59 -15.38 6.93
CA VAL A 415 9.14 -14.09 6.54
C VAL A 415 9.07 -13.10 7.71
N VAL A 416 7.86 -12.80 8.18
CA VAL A 416 7.59 -11.93 9.33
C VAL A 416 6.90 -12.74 10.41
N ASP A 417 7.43 -12.65 11.63
CA ASP A 417 6.82 -13.23 12.84
C ASP A 417 5.31 -12.91 12.91
N PRO A 418 4.41 -13.89 13.10
CA PRO A 418 2.97 -13.64 13.06
C PRO A 418 2.48 -12.65 14.14
N ASP A 419 3.19 -12.52 15.27
CA ASP A 419 2.92 -11.51 16.30
C ASP A 419 3.29 -10.08 15.86
N LYS A 420 3.96 -9.94 14.72
CA LYS A 420 4.33 -8.66 14.13
C LYS A 420 3.52 -8.41 12.87
N ASN A 421 3.33 -7.13 12.58
CA ASN A 421 2.60 -6.71 11.42
C ASN A 421 3.51 -6.80 10.18
N PRO A 422 3.21 -7.67 9.19
CA PRO A 422 3.83 -7.54 7.88
C PRO A 422 3.31 -6.25 7.21
N ARG A 423 4.12 -5.62 6.37
CA ARG A 423 3.73 -4.37 5.73
C ARG A 423 2.56 -4.57 4.77
N ASP A 424 1.39 -4.02 5.15
CA ASP A 424 0.26 -3.70 4.27
C ASP A 424 -0.18 -4.83 3.33
N HIS A 425 -0.09 -6.09 3.76
CA HIS A 425 -0.33 -7.25 2.90
C HIS A 425 -1.76 -7.27 2.33
N SER A 426 -2.73 -6.83 3.12
CA SER A 426 -4.13 -6.74 2.70
C SER A 426 -4.40 -5.51 1.83
N GLY A 427 -3.48 -4.56 1.77
CA GLY A 427 -3.62 -3.25 1.12
C GLY A 427 -3.17 -2.11 2.04
N SER A 428 -2.72 -1.00 1.44
CA SER A 428 -2.22 0.17 2.16
C SER A 428 -3.29 0.83 3.06
N PRO A 429 -2.99 1.09 4.35
CA PRO A 429 -3.81 1.86 5.26
C PRO A 429 -4.12 3.28 4.76
N ALA A 430 -3.17 3.89 4.04
CA ALA A 430 -3.29 5.27 3.58
C ALA A 430 -4.47 5.50 2.63
N ASP A 431 -4.97 4.41 2.04
CA ASP A 431 -5.95 4.45 0.96
C ASP A 431 -7.24 3.69 1.35
N TYR A 432 -7.36 3.21 2.59
CA TYR A 432 -8.43 2.32 3.09
C TYR A 432 -8.71 1.14 2.14
N ARG A 433 -7.67 0.61 1.49
CA ARG A 433 -7.77 -0.45 0.47
C ARG A 433 -8.02 -1.83 1.07
N CYS A 434 -8.21 -1.94 2.38
CA CYS A 434 -8.54 -3.19 3.04
C CYS A 434 -9.53 -2.96 4.18
N PHE A 435 -10.62 -3.71 4.15
CA PHE A 435 -11.69 -3.62 5.13
C PHE A 435 -12.40 -4.97 5.23
N TRP A 436 -12.75 -5.40 6.42
CA TRP A 436 -13.58 -6.59 6.62
C TRP A 436 -14.41 -6.44 7.87
N ASN A 437 -15.73 -6.51 7.71
CA ASN A 437 -16.69 -6.48 8.79
C ASN A 437 -16.54 -5.25 9.71
N GLY A 438 -16.57 -4.04 9.16
CA GLY A 438 -16.34 -2.85 9.99
C GLY A 438 -14.87 -2.56 10.32
N GLN A 439 -13.97 -3.56 10.21
CA GLN A 439 -12.56 -3.42 10.56
C GLN A 439 -11.77 -2.84 9.39
N ASN A 440 -11.24 -1.64 9.55
CA ASN A 440 -10.22 -1.08 8.65
C ASN A 440 -8.82 -1.61 8.99
N ARG A 441 -7.85 -1.37 8.11
CA ARG A 441 -6.44 -1.75 8.32
C ARG A 441 -6.29 -3.22 8.68
N VAL A 442 -6.96 -4.08 7.92
CA VAL A 442 -7.09 -5.52 8.22
C VAL A 442 -5.72 -6.17 8.45
N SER A 443 -4.66 -5.71 7.77
CA SER A 443 -3.28 -6.16 7.98
C SER A 443 -2.82 -6.14 9.44
N ASP A 444 -3.31 -5.20 10.25
CA ASP A 444 -2.95 -5.08 11.67
C ASP A 444 -3.43 -6.30 12.49
N VAL A 445 -4.53 -6.93 12.09
CA VAL A 445 -5.17 -8.07 12.78
C VAL A 445 -5.09 -9.38 12.00
N SER A 446 -4.49 -9.38 10.81
CA SER A 446 -4.40 -10.59 9.97
C SER A 446 -2.99 -11.13 9.80
N ILE A 447 -2.91 -12.43 9.59
CA ILE A 447 -1.71 -13.15 9.15
C ILE A 447 -1.77 -13.25 7.63
N GLY A 448 -0.82 -12.62 6.96
CA GLY A 448 -0.69 -12.69 5.50
C GLY A 448 0.06 -13.94 5.08
N ILE A 449 -0.47 -14.63 4.07
CA ILE A 449 0.18 -15.79 3.46
C ILE A 449 0.18 -15.61 1.95
N GLU A 450 1.36 -15.66 1.35
CA GLU A 450 1.57 -15.57 -0.09
C GLU A 450 1.86 -16.96 -0.66
N ILE A 451 1.15 -17.35 -1.71
CA ILE A 451 1.44 -18.55 -2.50
C ILE A 451 2.01 -18.11 -3.85
N GLU A 452 3.17 -18.68 -4.21
CA GLU A 452 3.82 -18.45 -5.50
C GLU A 452 2.95 -18.98 -6.64
N ALA A 453 2.27 -18.06 -7.31
CA ALA A 453 1.44 -18.31 -8.48
C ALA A 453 1.08 -16.97 -9.14
N GLY A 454 0.88 -17.01 -10.46
CA GLY A 454 0.24 -15.93 -11.20
C GLY A 454 -1.26 -15.89 -10.94
N PHE A 455 -1.96 -14.96 -11.60
CA PHE A 455 -3.41 -14.83 -11.43
C PHE A 455 -4.18 -15.95 -12.15
N THR A 456 -3.62 -16.46 -13.24
CA THR A 456 -4.22 -17.52 -14.06
C THR A 456 -3.58 -18.88 -13.88
N SER A 457 -2.42 -18.95 -13.25
CA SER A 457 -1.69 -20.21 -13.07
C SER A 457 -2.35 -21.11 -12.03
N VAL A 458 -2.15 -22.42 -12.18
CA VAL A 458 -2.68 -23.44 -11.27
C VAL A 458 -1.77 -23.56 -10.05
N ILE A 459 -2.34 -23.51 -8.85
CA ILE A 459 -1.61 -23.81 -7.61
C ILE A 459 -1.39 -25.33 -7.51
N THR A 460 -0.16 -25.76 -7.25
CA THR A 460 0.22 -27.18 -7.23
C THR A 460 -0.38 -27.92 -6.03
N ALA A 461 -0.54 -29.24 -6.15
CA ALA A 461 -1.02 -30.06 -5.03
C ALA A 461 -0.12 -29.95 -3.77
N ALA A 462 1.20 -29.82 -3.96
CA ALA A 462 2.15 -29.64 -2.86
C ALA A 462 1.95 -28.29 -2.14
N GLN A 463 1.67 -27.22 -2.90
CA GLN A 463 1.32 -25.92 -2.34
C GLN A 463 0.01 -25.97 -1.56
N LEU A 464 -1.04 -26.57 -2.11
CA LEU A 464 -2.34 -26.69 -1.45
C LEU A 464 -2.27 -27.52 -0.16
N GLU A 465 -1.53 -28.63 -0.17
CA GLU A 465 -1.32 -29.46 1.02
C GLU A 465 -0.54 -28.70 2.11
N THR A 466 0.49 -27.96 1.71
CA THR A 466 1.26 -27.11 2.63
C THR A 466 0.42 -25.99 3.20
N ALA A 467 -0.40 -25.34 2.36
CA ALA A 467 -1.32 -24.29 2.78
C ALA A 467 -2.34 -24.81 3.80
N ARG A 468 -2.93 -25.99 3.55
CA ARG A 468 -3.86 -26.66 4.48
C ARG A 468 -3.21 -26.94 5.83
N LYS A 469 -1.98 -27.49 5.83
CA LYS A 469 -1.22 -27.75 7.06
C LYS A 469 -0.85 -26.47 7.81
N LEU A 470 -0.44 -25.44 7.10
CA LEU A 470 -0.11 -24.13 7.67
C LEU A 470 -1.34 -23.48 8.31
N GLN A 471 -2.50 -23.56 7.65
CA GLN A 471 -3.77 -23.08 8.20
C GLN A 471 -4.09 -23.76 9.53
N GLN A 472 -3.97 -25.09 9.61
CA GLN A 472 -4.20 -25.83 10.86
C GLN A 472 -3.29 -25.35 11.99
N VAL A 473 -2.00 -25.18 11.71
CA VAL A 473 -1.02 -24.66 12.67
C VAL A 473 -1.44 -23.27 13.16
N ILE A 474 -1.65 -22.31 12.25
CA ILE A 474 -1.99 -20.94 12.61
C ILE A 474 -3.28 -20.88 13.43
N ARG A 475 -4.30 -21.63 13.02
CA ARG A 475 -5.60 -21.67 13.72
C ARG A 475 -5.51 -22.31 15.10
N SER A 476 -4.58 -23.25 15.31
CA SER A 476 -4.32 -23.84 16.63
C SER A 476 -3.62 -22.86 17.58
N ILE A 477 -2.78 -21.97 17.05
CA ILE A 477 -2.03 -20.97 17.82
C ILE A 477 -2.92 -19.76 18.17
N TYR A 478 -3.73 -19.29 17.21
CA TYR A 478 -4.48 -18.03 17.31
C TYR A 478 -6.00 -18.19 17.38
N ILE A 479 -6.61 -19.37 17.47
CA ILE A 479 -8.09 -19.48 17.63
C ILE A 479 -8.87 -18.70 16.55
N ILE A 480 -8.50 -18.87 15.29
CA ILE A 480 -9.11 -18.11 14.18
C ILE A 480 -10.33 -18.89 13.65
N PRO A 481 -11.56 -18.36 13.76
CA PRO A 481 -12.77 -19.06 13.32
C PRO A 481 -12.87 -19.11 11.79
N ASP A 482 -13.74 -19.96 11.25
CA ASP A 482 -13.83 -20.23 9.80
C ASP A 482 -14.16 -18.95 9.01
N GLU A 483 -15.02 -18.08 9.54
CA GLU A 483 -15.38 -16.81 8.90
C GLU A 483 -14.29 -15.73 8.91
N ARG A 484 -13.14 -16.03 9.52
CA ARG A 484 -11.95 -15.17 9.57
C ARG A 484 -10.78 -15.77 8.79
N VAL A 485 -11.03 -16.82 8.02
CA VAL A 485 -10.07 -17.34 7.04
C VAL A 485 -10.53 -16.88 5.66
N LEU A 486 -9.85 -15.89 5.10
CA LEU A 486 -10.26 -15.18 3.90
C LEU A 486 -9.17 -15.22 2.85
N ASP A 487 -9.52 -14.90 1.60
CA ASP A 487 -8.56 -14.53 0.58
C ASP A 487 -8.56 -13.01 0.36
N HIS A 488 -7.58 -12.54 -0.41
CA HIS A 488 -7.38 -11.11 -0.62
C HIS A 488 -8.61 -10.42 -1.23
N ARG A 489 -9.35 -11.12 -2.09
CA ARG A 489 -10.59 -10.68 -2.75
C ARG A 489 -11.65 -10.25 -1.75
N LYS A 490 -11.77 -10.94 -0.61
CA LYS A 490 -12.75 -10.62 0.44
C LYS A 490 -12.45 -9.36 1.21
N VAL A 491 -11.19 -8.96 1.31
CA VAL A 491 -10.79 -7.88 2.22
C VAL A 491 -10.33 -6.65 1.45
N ALA A 492 -9.73 -6.83 0.28
CA ALA A 492 -9.15 -5.74 -0.47
C ALA A 492 -10.21 -5.03 -1.29
N THR A 493 -10.13 -3.72 -1.22
CA THR A 493 -10.98 -2.82 -1.98
C THR A 493 -10.15 -2.02 -2.96
N ARG A 494 -10.74 -1.75 -4.11
CA ARG A 494 -10.28 -0.76 -5.08
C ARG A 494 -11.40 0.25 -5.27
N ARG A 495 -11.03 1.46 -5.65
CA ARG A 495 -11.98 2.51 -5.94
C ARG A 495 -12.45 2.45 -7.40
N GLY A 496 -13.75 2.61 -7.60
CA GLY A 496 -14.43 2.67 -8.90
C GLY A 496 -14.02 3.85 -9.76
N PRO A 497 -14.16 3.76 -11.10
CA PRO A 497 -14.31 4.96 -11.91
C PRO A 497 -15.59 5.72 -11.49
N GLY A 498 -15.54 7.06 -11.46
CA GLY A 498 -16.71 7.94 -11.26
C GLY A 498 -16.95 8.55 -9.87
N ASN A 499 -17.98 9.40 -9.80
CA ASN A 499 -18.31 10.34 -8.73
C ASN A 499 -18.72 9.69 -7.39
N MET A 500 -19.12 8.41 -7.40
CA MET A 500 -19.77 7.81 -6.23
C MET A 500 -18.80 7.42 -5.10
N LEU A 501 -17.48 7.58 -5.30
CA LEU A 501 -16.46 7.15 -4.32
C LEU A 501 -16.54 5.68 -3.91
N LEU A 502 -17.34 4.88 -4.63
CA LEU A 502 -17.65 3.52 -4.21
C LEU A 502 -16.41 2.65 -4.32
N ARG A 503 -16.13 2.00 -3.20
CA ARG A 503 -15.12 0.95 -3.09
C ARG A 503 -15.76 -0.33 -3.59
N GLY A 504 -15.10 -1.06 -4.47
CA GLY A 504 -15.50 -2.43 -4.81
C GLY A 504 -14.42 -3.42 -4.41
N ARG A 505 -14.80 -4.66 -4.14
CA ARG A 505 -13.83 -5.73 -3.89
C ARG A 505 -12.91 -5.94 -5.09
N LYS A 506 -11.61 -6.16 -4.82
CA LYS A 506 -10.66 -6.53 -5.86
C LYS A 506 -10.87 -7.98 -6.30
N ALA A 507 -10.40 -8.34 -7.48
CA ALA A 507 -10.51 -9.70 -8.02
C ALA A 507 -9.39 -10.64 -7.58
N ASP A 508 -8.27 -10.10 -7.09
CA ASP A 508 -7.09 -10.90 -6.73
C ASP A 508 -7.34 -11.73 -5.48
N GLY A 509 -6.96 -13.00 -5.52
CA GLY A 509 -7.27 -13.97 -4.46
C GLY A 509 -7.21 -15.39 -4.97
N LEU A 510 -7.83 -16.30 -4.23
CA LEU A 510 -7.90 -17.71 -4.59
C LEU A 510 -9.17 -17.99 -5.39
N THR A 511 -9.12 -19.00 -6.24
CA THR A 511 -10.32 -19.52 -6.92
C THR A 511 -11.19 -20.31 -5.94
N ALA A 512 -12.47 -20.53 -6.28
CA ALA A 512 -13.37 -21.29 -5.42
C ALA A 512 -12.91 -22.74 -5.19
N SER A 513 -12.26 -23.38 -6.18
CA SER A 513 -11.69 -24.73 -6.03
C SER A 513 -10.50 -24.73 -5.06
N GLU A 514 -9.61 -23.74 -5.14
CA GLU A 514 -8.46 -23.62 -4.24
C GLU A 514 -8.89 -23.32 -2.81
N ARG A 515 -9.87 -22.43 -2.63
CA ARG A 515 -10.48 -22.17 -1.32
C ARG A 515 -11.00 -23.46 -0.69
N ARG A 516 -11.75 -24.27 -1.44
CA ARG A 516 -12.19 -25.60 -0.97
C ARG A 516 -11.02 -26.52 -0.65
N ALA A 517 -9.99 -26.57 -1.50
CA ALA A 517 -8.84 -27.47 -1.33
C ALA A 517 -8.05 -27.19 -0.04
N ILE A 518 -7.94 -25.92 0.37
CA ILE A 518 -7.25 -25.55 1.61
C ILE A 518 -8.19 -25.38 2.82
N GLY A 519 -9.50 -25.59 2.63
CA GLY A 519 -10.50 -25.55 3.69
C GLY A 519 -10.93 -24.14 4.11
N ILE A 520 -10.98 -23.19 3.17
CA ILE A 520 -11.65 -21.90 3.36
C ILE A 520 -13.15 -22.10 3.15
N ALA A 521 -13.94 -21.72 4.15
CA ALA A 521 -15.39 -21.77 4.06
C ALA A 521 -15.92 -20.61 3.20
N PRO A 522 -16.94 -20.84 2.35
CA PRO A 522 -17.70 -19.76 1.74
C PRO A 522 -18.34 -18.89 2.82
N VAL A 523 -18.04 -17.59 2.81
CA VAL A 523 -18.61 -16.62 3.76
C VAL A 523 -19.27 -15.44 3.07
N LEU A 524 -20.34 -14.95 3.68
CA LEU A 524 -20.94 -13.66 3.33
C LEU A 524 -19.95 -12.54 3.59
N ASP A 525 -20.03 -11.52 2.74
CA ASP A 525 -19.26 -10.29 2.90
C ASP A 525 -20.14 -9.25 3.61
N PRO A 526 -19.96 -9.04 4.92
CA PRO A 526 -20.84 -8.18 5.70
C PRO A 526 -20.77 -6.72 5.26
N ASP A 527 -19.65 -6.29 4.69
CA ASP A 527 -19.49 -4.90 4.25
C ASP A 527 -20.22 -4.66 2.92
N VAL A 528 -20.26 -5.69 2.06
CA VAL A 528 -21.05 -5.64 0.83
C VAL A 528 -22.54 -5.67 1.14
N LEU A 529 -22.98 -6.50 2.09
CA LEU A 529 -24.38 -6.55 2.50
C LEU A 529 -24.85 -5.26 3.19
N ARG A 530 -23.96 -4.55 3.86
CA ARG A 530 -24.21 -3.21 4.43
C ARG A 530 -24.15 -2.07 3.41
N GLY A 531 -23.80 -2.35 2.15
CA GLY A 531 -23.59 -1.31 1.15
C GLY A 531 -22.35 -0.44 1.38
N LEU A 532 -21.42 -0.85 2.25
CA LEU A 532 -20.15 -0.15 2.50
C LEU A 532 -19.16 -0.32 1.34
N VAL A 533 -19.26 -1.45 0.65
CA VAL A 533 -18.40 -1.85 -0.46
C VAL A 533 -19.27 -2.50 -1.54
N LEU A 534 -19.02 -2.21 -2.80
CA LEU A 534 -19.62 -2.92 -3.91
C LEU A 534 -19.07 -4.35 -4.02
N PRO A 535 -19.91 -5.35 -4.36
CA PRO A 535 -19.52 -6.74 -4.49
C PRO A 535 -18.37 -6.97 -5.50
N ASN A 536 -18.26 -6.06 -6.46
CA ASN A 536 -17.20 -6.02 -7.45
C ASN A 536 -17.02 -4.59 -7.96
N LEU A 537 -15.80 -4.28 -8.37
CA LEU A 537 -15.51 -3.09 -9.14
C LEU A 537 -15.33 -3.49 -10.62
N ASN A 538 -16.34 -3.26 -11.46
CA ASN A 538 -16.18 -3.40 -12.90
C ASN A 538 -15.73 -2.08 -13.55
N GLU A 539 -15.04 -2.24 -14.68
CA GLU A 539 -14.67 -1.26 -15.74
C GLU A 539 -13.28 -0.61 -15.65
N ILE A 540 -12.30 -1.20 -16.35
CA ILE A 540 -11.90 -0.72 -17.70
C ILE A 540 -11.68 -1.96 -18.58
N SER A 541 -12.42 -2.07 -19.68
CA SER A 541 -12.39 -3.17 -20.66
C SER A 541 -11.16 -3.17 -21.58
N SER A 542 -10.31 -2.15 -21.47
CA SER A 542 -9.10 -1.99 -22.29
C SER A 542 -7.85 -1.84 -21.41
N ARG A 543 -6.86 -2.70 -21.69
CA ARG A 543 -5.50 -2.62 -21.16
C ARG A 543 -4.87 -1.31 -21.64
N ARG A 544 -4.52 -0.38 -20.74
CA ARG A 544 -3.46 0.60 -21.05
C ARG A 544 -2.12 -0.07 -20.77
N ALA A 545 -1.26 -0.11 -21.78
CA ALA A 545 0.01 -0.85 -21.78
C ALA A 545 1.05 -0.33 -20.76
N ASP A 546 0.81 0.82 -20.15
CA ASP A 546 1.66 1.50 -19.16
C ASP A 546 1.23 1.29 -17.70
N SER A 547 0.10 0.61 -17.47
CA SER A 547 -0.43 0.31 -16.14
C SER A 547 0.14 -1.02 -15.63
N THR A 548 0.90 -0.98 -14.52
CA THR A 548 1.26 -2.19 -13.74
C THR A 548 0.06 -2.86 -13.09
N ASP A 549 -1.12 -2.22 -13.13
CA ASP A 549 -2.35 -2.76 -12.58
C ASP A 549 -3.08 -3.54 -13.70
N PHE A 550 -3.20 -4.85 -13.51
CA PHE A 550 -4.07 -5.69 -14.33
C PHE A 550 -5.54 -5.31 -14.04
N TRP A 551 -6.30 -5.03 -15.09
CA TRP A 551 -7.75 -4.80 -15.02
C TRP A 551 -8.43 -6.01 -15.64
N TYR A 552 -8.87 -6.95 -14.80
CA TYR A 552 -9.72 -8.04 -15.25
C TYR A 552 -11.18 -7.66 -15.05
N LYS A 553 -12.08 -8.17 -15.89
CA LYS A 553 -13.52 -8.18 -15.60
C LYS A 553 -13.71 -8.89 -14.27
N VAL A 554 -14.21 -8.18 -13.25
CA VAL A 554 -14.35 -8.72 -11.91
C VAL A 554 -15.71 -9.36 -11.81
N GLU A 555 -15.75 -10.69 -11.93
CA GLU A 555 -16.95 -11.43 -11.54
C GLU A 555 -17.19 -11.25 -10.04
N ILE A 556 -18.46 -11.06 -9.66
CA ILE A 556 -18.84 -11.08 -8.25
C ILE A 556 -18.35 -12.39 -7.67
N ASP A 557 -17.75 -12.32 -6.47
CA ASP A 557 -17.25 -13.51 -5.81
C ASP A 557 -18.34 -14.61 -5.74
N PRO A 558 -18.14 -15.78 -6.36
CA PRO A 558 -19.18 -16.81 -6.46
C PRO A 558 -19.63 -17.29 -5.08
N ASP A 559 -18.74 -17.28 -4.08
CA ASP A 559 -19.08 -17.66 -2.71
C ASP A 559 -20.01 -16.62 -2.05
N LEU A 560 -19.84 -15.33 -2.37
CA LEU A 560 -20.78 -14.30 -1.94
C LEU A 560 -22.15 -14.53 -2.58
N VAL A 561 -22.22 -14.74 -3.89
CA VAL A 561 -23.48 -14.97 -4.62
C VAL A 561 -24.22 -16.19 -4.06
N ALA A 562 -23.52 -17.32 -3.93
CA ALA A 562 -24.10 -18.57 -3.48
C ALA A 562 -24.61 -18.46 -2.03
N THR A 563 -23.80 -17.87 -1.14
CA THR A 563 -24.16 -17.75 0.27
C THR A 563 -25.28 -16.72 0.49
N ALA A 564 -25.23 -15.58 -0.22
CA ALA A 564 -26.24 -14.53 -0.11
C ALA A 564 -27.62 -15.01 -0.56
N ARG A 565 -27.68 -15.70 -1.71
CA ARG A 565 -28.92 -16.32 -2.20
C ARG A 565 -29.48 -17.36 -1.23
N ARG A 566 -28.62 -18.18 -0.62
CA ARG A 566 -29.03 -19.17 0.40
C ARG A 566 -29.63 -18.48 1.63
N ALA A 567 -29.10 -17.32 2.01
CA ALA A 567 -29.61 -16.50 3.09
C ALA A 567 -30.83 -15.63 2.68
N GLY A 568 -31.37 -15.79 1.47
CA GLY A 568 -32.56 -15.09 0.98
C GLY A 568 -32.30 -13.71 0.36
N TRP A 569 -31.05 -13.25 0.31
CA TRP A 569 -30.71 -11.97 -0.30
C TRP A 569 -30.82 -12.03 -1.83
N ARG A 570 -31.25 -10.91 -2.44
CA ARG A 570 -31.39 -10.78 -3.90
C ARG A 570 -30.41 -9.72 -4.42
N LEU A 571 -29.85 -9.94 -5.60
CA LEU A 571 -28.99 -8.95 -6.26
C LEU A 571 -29.85 -8.19 -7.29
N ASP A 572 -30.08 -6.90 -7.05
CA ASP A 572 -30.74 -5.98 -7.99
C ASP A 572 -29.67 -5.03 -8.56
N GLY A 573 -29.32 -5.22 -9.84
CA GLY A 573 -28.18 -4.54 -10.46
C GLY A 573 -26.85 -4.84 -9.76
N ARG A 574 -26.32 -3.87 -9.00
CA ARG A 574 -25.04 -3.97 -8.24
C ARG A 574 -25.24 -4.02 -6.72
N ILE A 575 -26.47 -4.00 -6.24
CA ILE A 575 -26.81 -3.85 -4.82
C ILE A 575 -27.55 -5.09 -4.32
N TRP A 576 -27.18 -5.56 -3.13
CA TRP A 576 -27.88 -6.66 -2.46
C TRP A 576 -29.05 -6.12 -1.64
N THR A 577 -30.23 -6.70 -1.83
CA THR A 577 -31.45 -6.37 -1.09
C THR A 577 -31.76 -7.47 -0.08
N SER A 578 -32.09 -7.03 1.14
CA SER A 578 -32.41 -7.90 2.28
C SER A 578 -33.75 -8.61 2.08
N PRO A 579 -33.90 -9.87 2.53
CA PRO A 579 -35.16 -10.60 2.48
C PRO A 579 -36.26 -10.10 3.43
N SER A 580 -35.97 -9.20 4.38
CA SER A 580 -36.95 -8.74 5.40
C SER A 580 -37.32 -7.25 5.24
N PRO A 581 -38.60 -6.88 5.37
CA PRO A 581 -39.04 -5.48 5.40
C PRO A 581 -38.47 -4.76 6.64
N GLY A 582 -37.99 -3.52 6.47
CA GLY A 582 -37.43 -2.70 7.56
C GLY A 582 -35.91 -2.47 7.54
N PHE A 583 -35.22 -2.85 6.45
CA PHE A 583 -33.98 -2.16 6.09
C PHE A 583 -34.33 -0.81 5.47
N PRO A 584 -33.49 0.24 5.58
CA PRO A 584 -33.74 1.52 4.91
C PRO A 584 -34.15 1.28 3.46
N ASP A 585 -35.40 1.65 3.15
CA ASP A 585 -35.97 1.49 1.83
C ASP A 585 -35.14 2.29 0.82
N ARG A 586 -35.17 1.78 -0.41
CA ARG A 586 -34.54 2.28 -1.65
C ARG A 586 -34.42 3.82 -1.69
N GLU A 587 -35.47 4.52 -1.27
CA GLU A 587 -35.59 5.99 -1.34
C GLU A 587 -34.66 6.75 -0.38
N SER A 588 -34.33 6.21 0.79
CA SER A 588 -33.44 6.89 1.76
C SER A 588 -31.98 6.93 1.33
N ILE A 589 -31.56 5.95 0.52
CA ILE A 589 -30.21 5.90 -0.04
C ILE A 589 -30.20 6.66 -1.36
N GLN A 590 -31.19 6.49 -2.23
CA GLN A 590 -31.20 7.05 -3.58
C GLN A 590 -31.52 8.56 -3.63
N SER A 591 -32.37 9.09 -2.74
CA SER A 591 -32.66 10.54 -2.65
C SER A 591 -31.48 11.41 -2.15
N SER A 592 -30.38 10.77 -1.77
CA SER A 592 -29.12 11.46 -1.43
C SER A 592 -28.10 11.44 -2.60
N PHE A 593 -28.50 10.95 -3.78
CA PHE A 593 -27.65 10.82 -4.97
C PHE A 593 -28.21 11.43 -6.25
N ASP A 594 -29.48 11.84 -6.27
CA ASP A 594 -30.03 12.77 -7.27
C ASP A 594 -29.91 14.20 -6.72
#